data_AF-A0A2E7CNY0-F1
#
_entry.id   AF-A0A2E7CNY0-F1
#
_cell.length_a   1.000
_cell.length_b   1.000
_cell.length_c   1.000
_cell.angle_alpha   90.00
_cell.angle_beta   90.00
_cell.angle_gamma   90.00
#
_symmetry.space_group_name_H-M   'P 1'
#
loop_
_entity.id
_entity.type
_entity.pdbx_description
1 polymer ?
#
loop_
_entity_poly.entity_id
_entity_poly.type
_entity_poly.pdbx_seq_one_letter_code
_entity_poly.pdbx_strand_id
1 'polypeptide(L)'
;MHTQIMNQKEQLNPSKHARKRMQQRCVRSHQINIALDWGREQYLSSSRRYRYVIGHRECKRALKDGIDISSCYGLVVIVSCEKIDRIITTYWDRKARNHRNKAWTKASNRASNRASNKTWRRGSIRYFG
;
A
#
# COMPACT_ATOMS: atom_id res chain seq x y z
N MET A 1 -38.02 5.13 4.09
CA MET A 1 -37.02 5.80 3.24
C MET A 1 -35.80 4.88 3.14
N HIS A 2 -35.75 4.01 2.12
CA HIS A 2 -34.71 3.00 1.96
C HIS A 2 -33.68 3.48 0.93
N THR A 3 -32.43 3.59 1.36
CA THR A 3 -31.29 4.13 0.62
C THR A 3 -30.90 3.21 -0.55
N GLN A 4 -31.27 3.57 -1.78
CA GLN A 4 -30.71 2.99 -3.01
C GLN A 4 -29.68 3.96 -3.60
N ILE A 5 -28.45 3.93 -3.08
CA ILE A 5 -27.27 4.51 -3.75
C ILE A 5 -26.12 3.50 -3.65
N MET A 6 -26.23 2.37 -4.34
CA MET A 6 -25.11 1.44 -4.56
C MET A 6 -25.30 0.72 -5.89
N ASN A 7 -25.25 1.44 -7.01
CA ASN A 7 -25.27 0.78 -8.30
C ASN A 7 -24.58 1.63 -9.35
N GLN A 8 -23.28 1.40 -9.58
CA GLN A 8 -22.56 1.65 -10.85
C GLN A 8 -21.02 1.40 -10.84
N LYS A 9 -20.43 0.76 -9.82
CA LYS A 9 -19.01 0.33 -9.83
C LYS A 9 -18.81 -1.18 -9.56
N GLU A 10 -19.65 -2.06 -10.12
CA GLU A 10 -19.49 -3.51 -9.98
C GLU A 10 -19.23 -4.21 -11.31
N GLN A 11 -18.00 -4.12 -11.81
CA GLN A 11 -17.35 -5.29 -12.40
C GLN A 11 -15.98 -5.51 -11.77
N LEU A 12 -15.95 -5.65 -10.44
CA LEU A 12 -14.81 -6.31 -9.82
C LEU A 12 -14.76 -7.73 -10.38
N ASN A 13 -13.64 -8.10 -11.03
CA ASN A 13 -13.45 -9.44 -11.57
C ASN A 13 -12.46 -10.23 -10.68
N PRO A 14 -12.88 -10.69 -9.49
CA PRO A 14 -12.01 -11.41 -8.59
C PRO A 14 -11.65 -12.77 -9.19
N SER A 15 -10.34 -13.05 -9.21
CA SER A 15 -9.85 -14.39 -9.54
C SER A 15 -10.46 -15.45 -8.60
N LYS A 16 -10.49 -16.73 -9.02
CA LYS A 16 -10.93 -17.84 -8.16
C LYS A 16 -10.20 -17.84 -6.80
N HIS A 17 -8.91 -17.50 -6.80
CA HIS A 17 -8.11 -17.35 -5.58
C HIS A 17 -8.59 -16.18 -4.71
N ALA A 18 -8.83 -15.01 -5.32
CA ALA A 18 -9.35 -13.85 -4.62
C ALA A 18 -10.72 -14.12 -3.99
N ARG A 19 -11.67 -14.74 -4.72
CA ARG A 19 -13.00 -15.10 -4.20
C ARG A 19 -12.89 -16.00 -2.97
N LYS A 20 -12.03 -17.02 -3.02
CA LYS A 20 -11.79 -17.92 -1.88
C LYS A 20 -11.22 -17.15 -0.67
N ARG A 21 -10.25 -16.26 -0.89
CA ARG A 21 -9.67 -15.44 0.19
C ARG A 21 -10.65 -14.43 0.77
N MET A 22 -11.48 -13.82 -0.07
CA MET A 22 -12.55 -12.92 0.34
C MET A 22 -13.52 -13.63 1.29
N GLN A 23 -13.97 -14.84 0.91
CA GLN A 23 -14.85 -15.65 1.75
C GLN A 23 -14.16 -16.05 3.08
N GLN A 24 -12.93 -16.57 3.01
CA GLN A 24 -12.18 -16.99 4.20
C GLN A 24 -11.86 -15.86 5.19
N ARG A 25 -11.80 -14.62 4.71
CA ARG A 25 -11.41 -13.45 5.51
C ARG A 25 -12.55 -12.45 5.71
N CYS A 26 -13.77 -12.84 5.37
CA CYS A 26 -14.96 -12.01 5.47
C CYS A 26 -14.78 -10.62 4.82
N VAL A 27 -14.12 -10.57 3.67
CA VAL A 27 -13.96 -9.33 2.88
C VAL A 27 -15.08 -9.23 1.87
N ARG A 28 -15.90 -8.19 1.97
CA ARG A 28 -17.03 -7.91 1.07
C ARG A 28 -16.62 -7.00 -0.09
N SER A 29 -17.35 -7.08 -1.21
CA SER A 29 -17.11 -6.26 -2.41
C SER A 29 -17.08 -4.75 -2.11
N HIS A 30 -18.01 -4.26 -1.28
CA HIS A 30 -18.03 -2.87 -0.85
C HIS A 30 -16.72 -2.42 -0.15
N GLN A 31 -16.13 -3.28 0.68
CA GLN A 31 -14.86 -2.97 1.35
C GLN A 31 -13.69 -2.89 0.35
N ILE A 32 -13.75 -3.70 -0.72
CA ILE A 32 -12.77 -3.65 -1.81
C ILE A 32 -12.88 -2.32 -2.55
N ASN A 33 -14.10 -1.90 -2.88
CA ASN A 33 -14.34 -0.60 -3.53
C ASN A 33 -13.80 0.54 -2.67
N ILE A 34 -14.06 0.53 -1.36
CA ILE A 34 -13.47 1.51 -0.43
C ILE A 34 -11.94 1.51 -0.51
N ALA A 35 -11.30 0.33 -0.57
CA ALA A 35 -9.85 0.24 -0.68
C ALA A 35 -9.30 0.75 -2.02
N LEU A 36 -10.03 0.58 -3.12
CA LEU A 36 -9.65 1.13 -4.42
C LEU A 36 -9.81 2.64 -4.48
N ASP A 37 -10.88 3.18 -3.90
CA ASP A 37 -11.17 4.62 -3.93
C ASP A 37 -10.32 5.41 -2.91
N TRP A 38 -10.15 4.89 -1.69
CA TRP A 38 -9.55 5.62 -0.56
C TRP A 38 -8.19 5.08 -0.11
N GLY A 39 -7.84 3.86 -0.52
CA GLY A 39 -6.59 3.24 -0.14
C GLY A 39 -5.39 3.92 -0.77
N ARG A 40 -4.22 3.76 -0.14
CA ARG A 40 -2.96 4.16 -0.74
C ARG A 40 -2.54 3.15 -1.79
N GLU A 41 -2.38 3.61 -3.02
CA GLU A 41 -1.82 2.82 -4.11
C GLU A 41 -0.30 2.65 -3.95
N GLN A 42 0.19 1.42 -4.16
CA GLN A 42 1.59 1.07 -4.22
C GLN A 42 1.84 0.16 -5.41
N TYR A 43 2.63 0.62 -6.38
CA TYR A 43 3.08 -0.23 -7.48
C TYR A 43 4.20 -1.18 -7.03
N LEU A 44 3.99 -2.49 -7.25
CA LEU A 44 4.94 -3.55 -6.95
C LEU A 44 5.65 -4.00 -8.23
N SER A 45 6.73 -3.31 -8.59
CA SER A 45 7.48 -3.54 -9.84
C SER A 45 7.90 -4.99 -10.03
N SER A 46 8.40 -5.66 -8.99
CA SER A 46 8.84 -7.07 -9.04
C SER A 46 7.74 -8.06 -9.43
N SER A 47 6.47 -7.68 -9.29
CA SER A 47 5.33 -8.57 -9.57
C SER A 47 4.33 -8.00 -10.57
N ARG A 48 4.57 -6.79 -11.11
CA ARG A 48 3.66 -6.04 -12.01
C ARG A 48 2.23 -5.98 -11.47
N ARG A 49 2.09 -5.52 -10.22
CA ARG A 49 0.81 -5.46 -9.48
C ARG A 49 0.66 -4.14 -8.76
N TYR A 50 -0.59 -3.71 -8.58
CA TYR A 50 -0.95 -2.64 -7.67
C TYR A 50 -1.39 -3.22 -6.33
N ARG A 51 -0.95 -2.60 -5.25
CA ARG A 51 -1.40 -2.88 -3.89
C ARG A 51 -2.08 -1.63 -3.34
N TYR A 52 -3.33 -1.77 -2.93
CA TYR A 52 -4.09 -0.75 -2.22
C TYR A 52 -4.13 -1.10 -0.74
N VAL A 53 -3.81 -0.14 0.12
CA VAL A 53 -3.78 -0.33 1.59
C VAL A 53 -4.54 0.79 2.27
N ILE A 54 -5.48 0.45 3.16
CA ILE A 54 -6.12 1.41 4.06
C ILE A 54 -5.38 1.41 5.39
N GLY A 55 -4.77 2.54 5.73
CA GLY A 55 -4.12 2.77 7.01
C GLY A 55 -4.71 3.97 7.76
N HIS A 56 -4.03 4.37 8.83
CA HIS A 56 -4.51 5.44 9.72
C HIS A 56 -4.62 6.81 9.01
N ARG A 57 -3.70 7.07 8.07
CA ARG A 57 -3.68 8.34 7.33
C ARG A 57 -4.84 8.40 6.35
N GLU A 58 -5.13 7.27 5.73
CA GLU A 58 -6.20 7.09 4.77
C GLU A 58 -7.56 7.22 5.46
N CYS A 59 -7.74 6.58 6.64
CA CYS A 59 -8.94 6.79 7.47
C CYS A 59 -9.12 8.26 7.88
N LYS A 60 -8.05 8.95 8.30
CA LYS A 60 -8.11 10.38 8.64
C LYS A 60 -8.46 11.25 7.45
N ARG A 61 -7.95 10.92 6.25
CA ARG A 61 -8.27 11.65 5.02
C ARG A 61 -9.74 11.49 4.67
N ALA A 62 -10.25 10.27 4.61
CA ALA A 62 -11.65 10.00 4.32
C ALA A 62 -12.59 10.67 5.33
N LEU A 63 -12.22 10.68 6.62
CA LEU A 63 -13.03 11.32 7.66
C LEU A 63 -13.10 12.85 7.49
N LYS A 64 -12.05 13.50 6.96
CA LYS A 64 -12.10 14.92 6.59
C LYS A 64 -13.09 15.19 5.46
N ASP A 65 -13.27 14.22 4.58
CA ASP A 65 -14.22 14.27 3.47
C ASP A 65 -15.61 13.72 3.89
N GLY A 66 -15.83 13.52 5.20
CA GLY A 66 -17.12 13.10 5.78
C GLY A 66 -17.41 11.60 5.69
N ILE A 67 -16.44 10.78 5.28
CA ILE A 67 -16.63 9.34 5.04
C ILE A 67 -15.87 8.53 6.09
N ASP A 68 -16.59 7.75 6.89
CA ASP A 68 -15.96 6.84 7.85
C ASP A 68 -15.62 5.49 7.21
N ILE A 69 -14.32 5.30 6.96
CA ILE A 69 -13.75 4.03 6.45
C ILE A 69 -12.99 3.25 7.54
N SER A 70 -13.16 3.60 8.81
CA SER A 70 -12.46 2.97 9.94
C SER A 70 -12.65 1.45 9.99
N SER A 71 -13.83 0.96 9.57
CA SER A 71 -14.16 -0.47 9.45
C SER A 71 -13.26 -1.23 8.47
N CYS A 72 -12.62 -0.52 7.53
CA CYS A 72 -11.72 -1.08 6.53
C CYS A 72 -10.23 -0.90 6.90
N TYR A 73 -9.93 -0.48 8.13
CA TYR A 73 -8.55 -0.32 8.60
C TYR A 73 -7.73 -1.61 8.47
N GLY A 74 -6.59 -1.51 7.80
CA GLY A 74 -5.69 -2.61 7.53
C GLY A 74 -6.12 -3.49 6.35
N LEU A 75 -7.16 -3.13 5.61
CA LEU A 75 -7.51 -3.87 4.40
C LEU A 75 -6.43 -3.67 3.32
N VAL A 76 -6.01 -4.79 2.72
CA VAL A 76 -5.08 -4.83 1.60
C VAL A 76 -5.74 -5.53 0.41
N VAL A 77 -5.69 -4.86 -0.74
CA VAL A 77 -6.19 -5.37 -2.02
C VAL A 77 -5.05 -5.38 -3.03
N ILE A 78 -4.86 -6.50 -3.72
CA ILE A 78 -3.85 -6.63 -4.78
C ILE A 78 -4.55 -6.83 -6.12
N VAL A 79 -4.21 -5.98 -7.08
CA VAL A 79 -4.77 -5.93 -8.43
C VAL A 79 -3.65 -6.17 -9.45
N SER A 80 -3.96 -6.83 -10.56
CA SER A 80 -3.04 -7.01 -11.67
C SER A 80 -2.86 -5.72 -12.48
N CYS A 81 -1.65 -5.45 -12.97
CA CYS A 81 -1.46 -4.37 -13.95
C CYS A 81 -1.86 -4.74 -15.37
N GLU A 82 -1.88 -6.03 -15.71
CA GLU A 82 -2.14 -6.49 -17.09
C GLU A 82 -3.63 -6.54 -17.42
N LYS A 83 -4.45 -6.78 -16.40
CA LYS A 83 -5.91 -6.74 -16.51
C LYS A 83 -6.41 -5.75 -15.48
N ILE A 84 -6.73 -4.55 -15.97
CA ILE A 84 -7.45 -3.54 -15.22
C ILE A 84 -8.67 -4.24 -14.59
N ASP A 85 -8.88 -4.06 -13.29
CA ASP A 85 -9.96 -4.66 -12.49
C ASP A 85 -9.84 -6.15 -12.11
N ARG A 86 -8.73 -6.83 -12.43
CA ARG A 86 -8.53 -8.21 -11.94
C ARG A 86 -7.93 -8.24 -10.53
N ILE A 87 -8.78 -8.56 -9.55
CA ILE A 87 -8.34 -8.76 -8.17
C ILE A 87 -7.63 -10.13 -8.05
N ILE A 88 -6.36 -10.07 -7.62
CA ILE A 88 -5.52 -11.24 -7.40
C ILE A 88 -5.74 -11.81 -6.00
N THR A 89 -5.75 -10.96 -4.98
CA THR A 89 -5.96 -11.39 -3.59
C THR A 89 -6.36 -10.23 -2.68
N THR A 90 -7.01 -10.56 -1.57
CA THR A 90 -7.39 -9.63 -0.50
C THR A 90 -7.08 -10.21 0.87
N TYR A 91 -6.69 -9.35 1.80
CA TYR A 91 -6.42 -9.73 3.18
C TYR A 91 -6.44 -8.55 4.15
N TRP A 92 -6.59 -8.87 5.44
CA TRP A 92 -6.43 -7.92 6.53
C TRP A 92 -5.00 -7.95 7.06
N ASP A 93 -4.37 -6.79 7.13
CA ASP A 93 -3.09 -6.55 7.77
C ASP A 93 -3.18 -5.30 8.66
N ARG A 94 -3.60 -5.52 9.91
CA ARG A 94 -3.68 -4.46 10.94
C ARG A 94 -2.29 -3.94 11.36
N LYS A 95 -1.20 -4.57 10.92
CA LYS A 95 0.20 -4.13 11.14
C LYS A 95 0.79 -3.45 9.90
N ALA A 96 -0.01 -3.14 8.87
CA ALA A 96 0.47 -2.58 7.60
C ALA A 96 1.18 -1.21 7.69
N ARG A 97 1.21 -0.59 8.89
CA ARG A 97 2.05 0.58 9.23
C ARG A 97 3.50 0.48 8.73
N ASN A 98 4.02 -0.73 8.55
CA ASN A 98 5.43 -0.98 8.22
C ASN A 98 5.76 -1.35 6.76
N HIS A 99 4.81 -1.35 5.81
CA HIS A 99 5.13 -1.52 4.37
C HIS A 99 5.62 -0.22 3.70
N ARG A 100 6.19 0.71 4.49
CA ARG A 100 7.14 1.70 3.96
C ARG A 100 8.30 0.88 3.41
N ASN A 101 8.64 1.02 2.13
CA ASN A 101 9.72 0.30 1.45
C ASN A 101 11.04 0.32 2.26
N LYS A 102 11.22 -0.58 3.24
CA LYS A 102 12.46 -0.73 4.00
C LYS A 102 13.60 -1.26 3.13
N ALA A 103 13.26 -1.84 1.97
CA ALA A 103 14.23 -2.30 0.97
C ALA A 103 15.01 -1.15 0.33
N TRP A 104 14.41 0.04 0.15
CA TRP A 104 15.11 1.21 -0.39
C TRP A 104 15.97 1.91 0.67
N THR A 105 15.51 1.96 1.92
CA THR A 105 16.21 2.70 2.99
C THR A 105 17.53 2.03 3.44
N LYS A 106 17.64 0.69 3.37
CA LYS A 106 18.89 0.00 3.75
C LYS A 106 19.98 0.11 2.68
N ALA A 107 19.60 0.08 1.40
CA ALA A 107 20.54 0.24 0.28
C ALA A 107 21.03 1.69 0.19
N SER A 108 20.14 2.68 0.33
CA SER A 108 20.52 4.09 0.36
C SER A 108 21.40 4.42 1.57
N ASN A 109 21.06 3.95 2.78
CA ASN A 109 21.88 4.23 3.96
C ASN A 109 23.27 3.55 3.92
N ARG A 110 23.41 2.37 3.30
CA ARG A 110 24.75 1.77 3.07
C ARG A 110 25.56 2.59 2.07
N ALA A 111 24.95 3.11 1.01
CA ALA A 111 25.63 3.96 0.03
C ALA A 111 26.07 5.28 0.69
N SER A 112 25.20 5.90 1.51
CA SER A 112 25.51 7.12 2.26
C SER A 112 26.60 6.89 3.31
N ASN A 113 26.55 5.80 4.09
CA ASN A 113 27.59 5.47 5.08
C ASN A 113 28.93 5.09 4.44
N ARG A 114 28.94 4.52 3.23
CA ARG A 114 30.19 4.23 2.50
C ARG A 114 30.82 5.49 1.90
N ALA A 115 30.00 6.48 1.54
CA ALA A 115 30.46 7.78 1.07
C ALA A 115 31.05 8.62 2.21
N SER A 116 30.42 8.62 3.40
CA SER A 116 30.92 9.35 4.57
C SER A 116 32.18 8.75 5.19
N ASN A 117 32.42 7.43 5.05
CA ASN A 117 33.67 6.81 5.53
C ASN A 117 34.86 6.95 4.56
N LYS A 118 34.65 7.44 3.33
CA LYS A 118 35.74 7.70 2.36
C LYS A 118 36.33 9.12 2.47
N THR A 119 35.63 10.04 3.13
CA THR A 119 36.05 11.45 3.25
C THR A 119 36.97 11.75 4.43
N TRP A 120 37.31 10.77 5.28
CA TRP A 120 38.24 10.92 6.41
C TRP A 120 39.61 10.25 6.22
N ARG A 121 39.99 9.92 4.97
CA ARG A 121 41.32 9.35 4.64
C ARG A 121 42.09 10.11 3.58
N ARG A 122 41.90 11.42 3.46
CA ARG A 122 42.78 12.30 2.68
C ARG A 122 43.13 13.57 3.46
N GLY A 123 44.39 13.64 3.90
CA GLY A 123 45.12 14.89 3.94
C GLY A 123 45.10 15.68 5.24
N SER A 124 45.62 15.11 6.33
CA SER A 124 46.43 15.89 7.26
C SER A 124 47.68 16.34 6.49
N ILE A 125 47.64 17.53 5.90
CA ILE A 125 48.83 18.26 5.46
C ILE A 125 49.12 19.27 6.56
N ARG A 126 50.27 19.05 7.21
CA ARG A 126 50.89 19.94 8.19
C ARG A 126 51.13 21.31 7.53
N TYR A 127 50.63 22.37 8.13
CA TYR A 127 51.26 23.68 8.04
C TYR A 127 52.12 23.85 9.30
N PHE A 128 53.42 23.94 9.11
CA PHE A 128 54.43 24.31 10.11
C PHE A 128 55.13 25.54 9.53
N GLY A 129 55.29 26.59 10.35
CA GLY A 129 56.30 27.65 10.19
C GLY A 129 56.05 28.65 9.09
#